data_AF-A0A0F8VPS9-F1
#
_entry.id   AF-A0A0F8VPS9-F1
#
_cell.length_a   1.000
_cell.length_b   1.000
_cell.length_c   1.000
_cell.angle_alpha   90.00
_cell.angle_beta   90.00
_cell.angle_gamma   90.00
#
_symmetry.space_group_name_H-M   'P 1'
#
loop_
_entity.id
_entity.type
_entity.pdbx_description
1 polymer ?
#
loop_
_entity_poly.entity_id
_entity_poly.type
_entity_poly.pdbx_seq_one_letter_code
_entity_poly.pdbx_strand_id
1 'polypeptide(L)'
;AGEPLRVTLGGKQYEIKPLKINAQYRWRKRFYEEFSKAAQPFLSKRKPGLLARLMGKDETDQFVEGLRVALLDVPERISDLFFAYAPYLPRAEIEETATEVELVRAFKEVVQLGFPFVEMLKTLMALAKLPQSEKPTNARSASGASPRTM
;
A
#
# COMPACT_ATOMS: atom_id res chain seq x y z
N ALA A 1 14.67 17.92 -11.30
CA ALA A 1 13.79 17.71 -10.13
C ALA A 1 12.47 17.17 -10.66
N GLY A 2 11.79 16.27 -9.95
CA GLY A 2 10.45 15.82 -10.37
C GLY A 2 9.44 16.98 -10.34
N GLU A 3 8.38 16.90 -11.14
CA GLU A 3 7.35 17.93 -11.19
C GLU A 3 6.64 18.09 -9.82
N PRO A 4 6.35 19.33 -9.38
CA PRO A 4 5.55 19.56 -8.18
C PRO A 4 4.13 19.04 -8.36
N LEU A 5 3.62 18.35 -7.34
CA LEU A 5 2.22 17.96 -7.24
C LEU A 5 1.39 19.16 -6.80
N ARG A 6 0.25 19.42 -7.45
CA ARG A 6 -0.67 20.49 -7.06
C ARG A 6 -1.86 19.92 -6.32
N VAL A 7 -2.18 20.49 -5.16
CA VAL A 7 -3.35 20.12 -4.35
C VAL A 7 -4.18 21.36 -4.03
N THR A 8 -5.47 21.17 -3.78
CA THR A 8 -6.37 22.24 -3.31
C THR A 8 -6.78 21.95 -1.87
N LEU A 9 -6.55 22.91 -0.98
CA LEU A 9 -6.88 22.84 0.45
C LEU A 9 -7.50 24.18 0.84
N GLY A 10 -8.69 24.18 1.44
CA GLY A 10 -9.35 25.42 1.89
C GLY A 10 -9.58 26.42 0.75
N GLY A 11 -9.86 25.93 -0.46
CA GLY A 11 -10.05 26.74 -1.66
C GLY A 11 -8.78 27.36 -2.26
N LYS A 12 -7.58 27.06 -1.74
CA LYS A 12 -6.30 27.55 -2.25
C LYS A 12 -5.48 26.42 -2.87
N GLN A 13 -4.74 26.72 -3.93
CA GLN A 13 -3.79 25.78 -4.53
C GLN A 13 -2.43 25.84 -3.83
N TYR A 14 -1.88 24.67 -3.54
CA TYR A 14 -0.55 24.49 -2.96
C TYR A 14 0.30 23.55 -3.80
N GLU A 15 1.60 23.80 -3.84
CA GLU A 15 2.57 22.94 -4.54
C GLU A 15 3.35 22.06 -3.55
N ILE A 16 3.27 20.75 -3.76
CA ILE A 16 3.98 19.72 -3.02
C ILE A 16 5.19 19.27 -3.85
N LYS A 17 6.39 19.55 -3.34
CA LYS A 17 7.65 19.23 -4.01
C LYS A 17 8.07 17.81 -3.65
N PRO A 18 8.47 16.98 -4.63
CA PRO A 18 9.04 15.66 -4.35
C PRO A 18 10.25 15.78 -3.41
N LEU A 19 10.28 14.93 -2.38
CA LEU A 19 11.40 14.90 -1.46
C LEU A 19 12.67 14.35 -2.12
N LYS A 20 13.82 14.87 -1.72
CA LYS A 20 15.12 14.24 -2.03
C LYS A 20 15.22 12.90 -1.30
N ILE A 21 16.01 11.98 -1.85
CA ILE A 21 16.16 10.58 -1.40
C ILE A 21 16.22 10.44 0.14
N ASN A 22 17.09 11.16 0.84
CA ASN A 22 17.22 11.02 2.30
C ASN A 22 16.01 11.57 3.08
N ALA A 23 15.40 12.67 2.62
CA ALA A 23 14.18 13.18 3.23
C ALA A 23 13.01 12.21 2.99
N GLN A 24 12.96 11.60 1.80
CA GLN A 24 11.99 10.58 1.44
C GLN A 24 12.12 9.33 2.34
N TYR A 25 13.35 8.86 2.62
CA TYR A 25 13.57 7.74 3.54
C TYR A 25 13.10 8.05 4.96
N ARG A 26 13.44 9.24 5.49
CA ARG A 26 13.01 9.66 6.82
C ARG A 26 11.49 9.74 6.92
N TRP A 27 10.84 10.29 5.89
CA TRP A 27 9.39 10.37 5.85
C TRP A 27 8.74 8.98 5.82
N ARG A 28 9.24 8.04 5.00
CA ARG A 28 8.74 6.65 4.98
C ARG A 28 8.88 5.97 6.34
N LYS A 29 10.01 6.17 7.02
CA LYS A 29 10.22 5.61 8.37
C LYS A 29 9.14 6.12 9.33
N ARG A 30 8.88 7.43 9.34
CA ARG A 30 7.79 8.04 10.13
C ARG A 30 6.43 7.49 9.73
N PHE A 31 6.14 7.36 8.44
CA PHE A 31 4.92 6.75 7.94
C PHE A 31 4.71 5.36 8.56
N TYR A 32 5.70 4.46 8.48
CA TYR A 32 5.60 3.13 9.08
C TYR A 32 5.48 3.15 10.60
N GLU A 33 6.18 4.05 11.29
CA GLU A 33 6.08 4.21 12.74
C GLU A 33 4.67 4.62 13.17
N GLU A 34 4.04 5.58 12.48
CA GLU A 34 2.68 6.01 12.80
C GLU A 34 1.64 4.91 12.50
N PHE A 35 1.80 4.19 11.39
CA PHE A 35 0.91 3.08 11.03
C PHE A 35 1.08 1.85 11.91
N SER A 36 2.31 1.51 12.30
CA SER A 36 2.56 0.37 13.21
C SER A 36 1.99 0.62 14.60
N LYS A 37 2.10 1.85 15.13
CA LYS A 37 1.45 2.26 16.39
C LYS A 37 -0.07 2.14 16.30
N ALA A 38 -0.67 2.59 15.20
CA ALA A 38 -2.12 2.50 14.98
C ALA A 38 -2.61 1.05 14.76
N ALA A 39 -1.79 0.19 14.16
CA ALA A 39 -2.11 -1.23 13.97
C ALA A 39 -1.82 -2.10 15.20
N GLN A 40 -1.01 -1.63 16.16
CA GLN A 40 -0.59 -2.39 17.34
C GLN A 40 -1.77 -2.92 18.19
N PRO A 41 -2.87 -2.16 18.42
CA PRO A 41 -4.06 -2.69 19.10
C PRO A 41 -4.75 -3.83 18.35
N PHE A 42 -4.68 -3.86 17.02
CA PHE A 42 -5.31 -4.86 16.17
C PHE A 42 -4.44 -6.11 16.01
N LEU A 43 -3.12 -5.93 15.94
CA LEU A 43 -2.15 -7.02 15.90
C LEU A 43 -2.00 -7.72 17.27
N SER A 44 -2.11 -6.99 18.37
CA SER A 44 -2.00 -7.56 19.73
C SER A 44 -3.28 -8.27 20.22
N LYS A 45 -4.46 -7.85 19.75
CA LYS A 45 -5.75 -8.45 20.16
C LYS A 45 -6.13 -9.72 19.38
N ARG A 46 -5.50 -10.01 18.25
CA ARG A 46 -5.75 -11.26 17.51
C ARG A 46 -4.79 -12.36 17.96
N LYS A 47 -5.22 -13.17 18.94
CA LYS A 47 -4.65 -14.51 19.13
C LYS A 47 -4.68 -15.24 17.77
N PRO A 48 -3.57 -15.81 17.28
CA PRO A 48 -3.49 -16.42 15.94
C PRO A 48 -4.22 -17.78 15.81
N GLY A 49 -5.36 -17.97 16.47
CA GLY A 49 -5.94 -19.29 16.72
C GLY A 49 -7.15 -19.71 15.89
N LEU A 50 -8.05 -18.79 15.51
CA LEU A 50 -9.36 -19.19 14.94
C LEU A 50 -9.73 -18.45 13.65
N LEU A 51 -9.66 -17.11 13.63
CA LEU A 51 -10.06 -16.33 12.45
C LEU A 51 -9.05 -16.39 11.30
N ALA A 52 -7.75 -16.48 11.59
CA ALA A 52 -6.71 -16.64 10.56
C ALA A 52 -6.79 -18.01 9.85
N ARG A 53 -7.19 -19.05 10.60
CA ARG A 53 -7.45 -20.40 10.05
C ARG A 53 -8.75 -20.49 9.26
N LEU A 54 -9.76 -19.70 9.62
CA LEU A 54 -11.06 -19.69 8.94
C LEU A 54 -11.07 -18.82 7.67
N MET A 55 -10.25 -17.77 7.61
CA MET A 55 -10.30 -16.78 6.54
C MET A 55 -9.26 -16.97 5.42
N GLY A 56 -8.20 -17.76 5.61
CA GLY A 56 -7.19 -18.00 4.55
C GLY A 56 -6.62 -16.73 3.92
N LYS A 57 -6.67 -15.59 4.62
CA LYS A 57 -6.31 -14.29 4.04
C LYS A 57 -4.82 -14.09 4.12
N ASP A 58 -4.23 -13.93 2.93
CA ASP A 58 -2.86 -13.56 2.62
C ASP A 58 -2.38 -12.44 3.58
N GLU A 59 -1.13 -12.49 4.04
CA GLU A 59 -0.57 -11.51 4.99
C GLU A 59 -0.69 -10.07 4.48
N THR A 60 -0.67 -9.92 3.15
CA THR A 60 -0.91 -8.67 2.43
C THR A 60 -2.32 -8.10 2.71
N ASP A 61 -3.36 -8.93 2.73
CA ASP A 61 -4.72 -8.49 2.99
C ASP A 61 -4.89 -8.06 4.46
N GLN A 62 -4.19 -8.73 5.38
CA GLN A 62 -4.19 -8.36 6.79
C GLN A 62 -3.48 -7.02 7.03
N PHE A 63 -2.39 -6.75 6.29
CA PHE A 63 -1.70 -5.47 6.31
C PHE A 63 -2.57 -4.34 5.74
N VAL A 64 -3.25 -4.58 4.61
CA VAL A 64 -4.15 -3.61 3.98
C VAL A 64 -5.35 -3.27 4.87
N GLU A 65 -5.95 -4.27 5.52
CA GLU A 65 -7.03 -4.05 6.49
C GLU A 65 -6.54 -3.32 7.76
N GLY A 66 -5.33 -3.63 8.24
CA GLY A 66 -4.70 -2.88 9.32
C GLY A 66 -4.48 -1.40 8.97
N LEU A 67 -4.06 -1.12 7.73
CA LEU A 67 -3.92 0.24 7.19
C LEU A 67 -5.26 0.97 7.11
N ARG A 68 -6.33 0.29 6.66
CA ARG A 68 -7.68 0.86 6.60
C ARG A 68 -8.20 1.24 7.97
N VAL A 69 -8.08 0.36 8.94
CA VAL A 69 -8.57 0.62 10.30
C VAL A 69 -7.74 1.71 10.99
N ALA A 70 -6.41 1.69 10.82
CA ALA A 70 -5.52 2.75 11.31
C ALA A 70 -5.84 4.13 10.73
N LEU A 71 -6.22 4.20 9.44
CA LEU A 71 -6.64 5.44 8.78
C LEU A 71 -7.98 5.96 9.30
N LEU A 72 -8.90 5.07 9.68
CA LEU A 72 -10.22 5.43 10.21
C LEU A 72 -10.16 5.89 11.67
N ASP A 73 -9.23 5.34 12.47
CA ASP A 73 -9.14 5.64 13.90
C ASP A 73 -8.36 6.93 14.21
N VAL A 74 -7.58 7.48 13.28
CA VAL A 74 -6.77 8.69 13.59
C VAL A 74 -6.63 9.69 12.43
N PRO A 75 -7.65 10.53 12.17
CA PRO A 75 -7.59 11.64 11.22
C PRO A 75 -6.40 12.58 11.46
N GLU A 76 -6.07 12.85 12.73
CA GLU A 76 -4.95 13.72 13.12
C GLU A 76 -3.59 13.22 12.60
N ARG A 77 -3.41 11.89 12.48
CA ARG A 77 -2.16 11.31 11.95
C ARG A 77 -2.00 11.56 10.46
N ILE A 78 -3.11 11.64 9.73
CA ILE A 78 -3.09 11.98 8.31
C ILE A 78 -2.56 13.42 8.15
N SER A 79 -3.06 14.37 8.95
CA SER A 79 -2.55 15.74 8.97
C SER A 79 -1.06 15.78 9.31
N ASP A 80 -0.66 15.11 10.40
CA ASP A 80 0.73 15.09 10.84
C ASP A 80 1.68 14.51 9.78
N LEU A 81 1.29 13.42 9.11
CA LEU A 81 2.09 12.79 8.07
C LEU A 81 2.13 13.63 6.78
N PHE A 82 1.03 14.30 6.44
CA PHE A 82 0.96 15.23 5.32
C PHE A 82 1.94 16.40 5.53
N PHE A 83 1.86 17.09 6.67
CA PHE A 83 2.77 18.19 6.99
C PHE A 83 4.20 17.74 7.27
N ALA A 84 4.42 16.49 7.68
CA ALA A 84 5.77 15.91 7.73
C ALA A 84 6.41 15.79 6.34
N TYR A 85 5.61 15.55 5.29
CA TYR A 85 6.08 15.51 3.91
C TYR A 85 6.34 16.93 3.38
N ALA A 86 5.43 17.86 3.66
CA ALA A 86 5.48 19.23 3.16
C ALA A 86 5.54 20.25 4.31
N PRO A 87 6.64 20.29 5.08
CA PRO A 87 6.75 21.10 6.31
C PRO A 87 6.77 22.62 6.07
N TYR A 88 6.86 23.04 4.81
CA TYR A 88 6.87 24.44 4.41
C TYR A 88 5.46 24.99 4.12
N LEU A 89 4.43 24.15 4.15
CA LEU A 89 3.04 24.60 3.98
C LEU A 89 2.54 25.28 5.26
N PRO A 90 1.65 26.29 5.16
CA PRO A 90 1.12 27.01 6.32
C PRO A 90 0.08 26.15 7.06
N ARG A 91 0.56 25.25 7.93
CA ARG A 91 -0.28 24.26 8.62
C ARG A 91 -1.50 24.86 9.32
N ALA A 92 -1.30 25.87 10.16
CA ALA A 92 -2.40 26.47 10.93
C ALA A 92 -3.49 27.07 10.04
N GLU A 93 -3.12 27.69 8.92
CA GLU A 93 -4.08 28.25 7.97
C GLU A 93 -4.87 27.16 7.24
N ILE A 94 -4.17 26.08 6.84
CA ILE A 94 -4.78 24.95 6.15
C ILE A 94 -5.72 24.19 7.10
N GLU A 95 -5.33 23.96 8.35
CA GLU A 95 -6.17 23.25 9.33
C GLU A 95 -7.43 24.04 9.71
N GLU A 96 -7.40 25.38 9.64
CA GLU A 96 -8.57 26.24 9.90
C GLU A 96 -9.56 26.29 8.71
N THR A 97 -9.05 26.15 7.48
CA THR A 97 -9.84 26.43 6.26
C THR A 97 -10.15 25.20 5.40
N ALA A 98 -9.32 24.17 5.45
CA ALA A 98 -9.48 22.97 4.63
C ALA A 98 -10.38 21.94 5.28
N THR A 99 -11.11 21.20 4.45
CA THR A 99 -11.88 20.05 4.92
C THR A 99 -11.00 18.81 5.04
N GLU A 100 -11.42 17.87 5.90
CA GLU A 100 -10.77 16.57 6.01
C GLU A 100 -10.73 15.82 4.67
N VAL A 101 -11.79 15.93 3.85
CA VAL A 101 -11.86 15.30 2.52
C VAL A 101 -10.77 15.84 1.59
N GLU A 102 -10.52 17.14 1.61
CA GLU A 102 -9.44 17.76 0.83
C GLU A 102 -8.07 17.27 1.30
N LEU A 103 -7.86 17.21 2.63
CA LEU A 103 -6.61 16.74 3.22
C LEU A 103 -6.33 15.27 2.89
N VAL A 104 -7.33 14.39 2.99
CA VAL A 104 -7.20 12.97 2.64
C VAL A 104 -6.90 12.79 1.16
N ARG A 105 -7.55 13.56 0.27
CA ARG A 105 -7.22 13.56 -1.17
C ARG A 105 -5.78 13.99 -1.41
N ALA A 106 -5.34 15.10 -0.81
CA ALA A 106 -3.98 15.58 -0.94
C ALA A 106 -2.96 14.56 -0.38
N PHE A 107 -3.28 13.92 0.73
CA PHE A 107 -2.43 12.90 1.33
C PHE A 107 -2.30 11.65 0.46
N LYS A 108 -3.37 11.21 -0.21
CA LYS A 108 -3.30 10.10 -1.17
C LYS A 108 -2.25 10.35 -2.25
N GLU A 109 -2.24 11.57 -2.81
CA GLU A 109 -1.26 11.97 -3.83
C GLU A 109 0.17 12.02 -3.24
N VAL A 110 0.34 12.51 -2.00
CA VAL A 110 1.62 12.46 -1.26
C VAL A 110 2.10 11.02 -1.07
N VAL A 111 1.22 10.08 -0.74
CA VAL A 111 1.56 8.66 -0.59
C VAL A 111 2.07 8.09 -1.92
N GLN A 112 1.48 8.47 -3.06
CA GLN A 112 1.97 8.02 -4.37
C GLN A 112 3.38 8.57 -4.68
N LEU A 113 3.64 9.85 -4.39
CA LEU A 113 4.99 10.40 -4.47
C LEU A 113 5.96 9.70 -3.51
N GLY A 114 5.46 9.36 -2.33
CA GLY A 114 6.24 8.73 -1.28
C GLY A 114 6.61 7.28 -1.58
N PHE A 115 5.76 6.56 -2.31
CA PHE A 115 5.91 5.13 -2.61
C PHE A 115 5.76 4.86 -4.11
N PRO A 116 6.68 5.36 -4.97
CA PRO A 116 6.57 5.25 -6.43
C PRO A 116 6.72 3.81 -6.95
N PHE A 117 7.00 2.85 -6.07
CA PHE A 117 7.14 1.44 -6.37
C PHE A 117 5.86 0.62 -6.13
N VAL A 118 4.77 1.23 -5.64
CA VAL A 118 3.52 0.50 -5.39
C VAL A 118 2.98 -0.16 -6.66
N GLU A 119 3.00 0.55 -7.79
CA GLU A 119 2.56 -0.01 -9.08
C GLU A 119 3.50 -1.13 -9.57
N MET A 120 4.79 -1.01 -9.29
CA MET A 120 5.77 -2.07 -9.57
C MET A 120 5.47 -3.32 -8.73
N LEU A 121 5.19 -3.17 -7.42
CA LEU A 121 4.83 -4.28 -6.55
C LEU A 121 3.53 -4.96 -7.00
N LYS A 122 2.50 -4.19 -7.37
CA LYS A 122 1.25 -4.76 -7.93
C LYS A 122 1.53 -5.61 -9.17
N THR A 123 2.39 -5.11 -10.06
CA THR A 123 2.78 -5.81 -11.28
C THR A 123 3.52 -7.11 -10.96
N LEU A 124 4.50 -7.07 -10.05
CA LEU A 124 5.25 -8.27 -9.61
C LEU A 124 4.33 -9.30 -8.95
N MET A 125 3.40 -8.87 -8.10
CA MET A 125 2.42 -9.76 -7.49
C MET A 125 1.46 -10.37 -8.52
N ALA A 126 1.04 -9.60 -9.53
CA ALA A 126 0.21 -10.12 -10.61
C ALA A 126 0.94 -11.20 -11.43
N LEU A 127 2.22 -10.98 -11.73
CA LEU A 127 3.06 -11.96 -12.42
C LEU A 127 3.28 -13.23 -11.60
N ALA A 128 3.48 -13.11 -10.28
CA ALA A 128 3.64 -14.25 -9.38
C ALA A 128 2.37 -15.12 -9.25
N LYS A 129 1.19 -14.53 -9.53
CA LYS A 129 -0.11 -15.22 -9.49
C LYS A 129 -0.48 -15.88 -10.83
N LEU A 130 0.31 -15.70 -11.88
CA LEU A 130 0.09 -16.44 -13.13
C LEU A 130 0.39 -17.93 -12.88
N PRO A 131 -0.52 -18.84 -13.25
CA PRO A 131 -0.22 -20.27 -13.19
C PRO A 131 1.01 -20.53 -14.06
N GLN A 132 2.01 -21.22 -13.50
CA GLN A 132 3.13 -21.68 -14.32
C GLN A 132 2.56 -22.51 -15.45
N SER A 133 2.77 -22.05 -16.69
CA SER A 133 2.36 -22.75 -17.91
C SER A 133 2.70 -24.22 -17.74
N GLU A 134 1.66 -25.07 -17.67
CA GLU A 134 1.81 -26.50 -17.55
C GLU A 134 2.73 -26.96 -18.67
N LYS A 135 3.88 -27.54 -18.29
CA LYS A 135 4.83 -28.15 -19.24
C LYS A 135 4.02 -28.92 -20.29
N PRO A 136 4.24 -28.71 -21.59
CA PRO A 136 3.52 -29.46 -22.62
C PRO A 136 3.74 -30.94 -22.36
N THR A 137 2.63 -31.63 -22.05
CA THR A 137 2.57 -33.07 -21.92
C THR A 137 3.23 -33.67 -23.15
N ASN A 138 4.39 -34.28 -22.98
CA ASN A 138 5.00 -35.10 -24.01
C ASN A 138 4.00 -36.21 -24.33
N ALA A 139 3.27 -36.05 -25.43
CA ALA A 139 2.58 -37.13 -26.10
C ALA A 139 3.66 -38.12 -26.56
N ARG A 140 4.00 -39.10 -25.73
CA ARG A 140 4.64 -40.32 -26.19
C ARG A 140 3.54 -41.27 -26.63
N SER A 141 3.46 -41.39 -27.95
CA SER A 141 2.61 -42.25 -28.76
C SER A 141 2.22 -43.57 -28.09
N ALA A 142 0.92 -43.88 -28.16
CA ALA A 142 0.45 -45.24 -28.20
C ALA A 142 1.05 -45.94 -29.43
N SER A 143 1.74 -47.07 -29.24
CA SER A 143 1.86 -48.09 -30.28
C SER A 143 2.16 -49.45 -29.65
N GLY A 144 1.09 -50.24 -29.51
CA GLY A 144 1.13 -51.70 -29.65
C GLY A 144 1.54 -52.54 -28.45
N ALA A 145 0.59 -52.83 -27.57
CA ALA A 145 0.58 -54.09 -26.83
C ALA A 145 -0.41 -55.04 -27.52
N SER A 146 0.06 -56.21 -27.97
CA SER A 146 -0.63 -57.51 -27.77
C SER A 146 0.07 -58.69 -28.46
N PRO A 147 -0.21 -59.94 -28.03
CA PRO A 147 0.80 -60.98 -27.81
C PRO A 147 0.68 -62.20 -28.75
N ARG A 148 1.71 -63.07 -28.66
CA ARG A 148 1.75 -64.53 -28.94
C ARG A 148 0.92 -65.11 -30.09
N THR A 149 1.59 -65.87 -30.97
CA THR A 149 1.03 -67.11 -31.53
C THR A 149 2.15 -68.16 -31.64
N MET A 150 1.75 -69.42 -31.47
CA MET A 150 2.56 -70.65 -31.42
C MET A 150 3.60 -70.79 -32.53
#